data_AF-A0A8S3D7Z6-F1
#
_entry.id   AF-A0A8S3D7Z6-F1
#
_cell.length_a   1.000
_cell.length_b   1.000
_cell.length_c   1.000
_cell.angle_alpha   90.00
_cell.angle_beta   90.00
_cell.angle_gamma   90.00
#
_symmetry.space_group_name_H-M   'P 1'
#
loop_
_entity.id
_entity.type
_entity.pdbx_description
1 polymer ?
#
loop_
_entity_poly.entity_id
_entity_poly.type
_entity_poly.pdbx_seq_one_letter_code
_entity_poly.pdbx_strand_id
1 'polypeptide(L)' 'MGMQLVNAANDAGANAAIMMNVNVSDAEGIGNICADTPSGDITKTIVVGAHSDGVPAGSGINDN' A
#
# COMPACT_ATOMS: atom_id res chain seq x y z
N MET A 1 29.91 -22.15 34.02
CA MET A 1 28.49 -21.75 33.96
C MET A 1 28.26 -20.48 33.15
N GLY A 2 29.12 -19.44 33.20
CA GLY A 2 28.96 -18.21 32.39
C GLY A 2 29.03 -18.41 30.87
N MET A 3 29.97 -19.22 30.37
CA MET A 3 30.04 -19.54 28.93
C MET A 3 28.81 -20.26 28.39
N GLN A 4 28.18 -21.14 29.18
CA GLN A 4 26.97 -21.85 28.76
C GLN A 4 25.79 -20.90 28.61
N LEU A 5 25.71 -19.86 29.46
CA LEU A 5 24.66 -18.85 29.40
C LEU A 5 24.85 -17.90 28.20
N VAL A 6 26.10 -17.54 27.91
CA VAL A 6 26.47 -16.77 26.70
C VAL A 6 26.17 -17.55 25.43
N ASN A 7 26.49 -18.85 25.41
CA ASN A 7 26.20 -19.70 24.25
C ASN A 7 24.70 -19.90 24.05
N ALA A 8 23.93 -20.12 25.13
CA ALA A 8 22.46 -20.24 25.05
C ALA A 8 21.78 -18.93 24.60
N ALA A 9 22.30 -17.77 25.03
CA ALA A 9 21.80 -16.48 24.57
C ALA A 9 22.13 -16.20 23.09
N ASN A 10 23.32 -16.58 22.64
CA ASN A 10 23.74 -16.48 21.25
C ASN A 10 22.96 -17.47 20.35
N ASP A 11 22.69 -18.69 20.83
CA ASP A 11 21.90 -19.69 20.10
C ASP A 11 20.41 -19.30 20.01
N ALA A 12 19.86 -18.63 21.03
CA ALA A 12 18.49 -18.09 21.00
C ALA A 12 18.34 -16.93 20.00
N GLY A 13 19.39 -16.12 19.82
CA GLY A 13 19.46 -15.08 18.78
C GLY A 13 19.77 -15.62 17.38
N ALA A 14 20.48 -16.75 17.28
CA ALA A 14 20.90 -17.35 16.02
C ALA A 14 19.84 -18.27 15.37
N ASN A 15 18.87 -18.80 16.15
CA ASN A 15 17.89 -19.78 15.67
C ASN A 15 16.45 -19.25 15.56
N ALA A 16 16.26 -17.94 15.47
CA ALA A 16 14.95 -17.38 15.11
C ALA A 16 14.71 -17.55 13.61
N ALA A 17 14.28 -18.75 13.19
CA ALA A 17 13.91 -19.01 11.80
C ALA A 17 12.48 -18.53 11.54
N ILE A 18 12.33 -17.49 10.72
CA ILE A 18 11.03 -17.04 10.21
C ILE A 18 10.90 -17.51 8.76
N MET A 19 9.92 -18.36 8.50
CA MET A 19 9.53 -18.76 7.14
C MET A 19 8.22 -18.05 6.78
N MET A 20 8.26 -17.16 5.80
CA MET A 20 7.08 -16.45 5.30
C MET A 20 6.83 -16.86 3.84
N ASN A 21 5.63 -17.37 3.58
CA ASN A 21 5.19 -17.69 2.22
C ASN A 21 3.95 -16.84 1.92
N VAL A 22 4.03 -15.97 0.91
CA VAL A 22 2.95 -15.06 0.52
C VAL A 22 2.57 -15.36 -0.91
N ASN A 23 1.29 -15.66 -1.13
CA ASN A 23 0.70 -15.78 -2.46
C ASN A 23 -0.40 -14.72 -2.56
N VAL A 24 -0.24 -13.78 -3.49
CA VAL A 24 -1.20 -12.70 -3.75
C VAL A 24 -1.72 -12.86 -5.18
N SER A 25 -3.01 -12.59 -5.37
CA SER A 25 -3.61 -12.49 -6.69
C SER A 25 -4.61 -11.36 -6.70
N ASP A 26 -4.49 -10.47 -7.66
CA ASP A 26 -5.40 -9.35 -7.87
C ASP A 26 -6.35 -9.63 -9.04
N ALA A 27 -7.58 -9.14 -8.95
CA ALA A 27 -8.48 -9.05 -10.09
C ALA A 27 -9.48 -7.90 -9.89
N GLU A 28 -9.44 -6.95 -10.82
CA GLU A 28 -10.02 -5.62 -10.67
C GLU A 28 -11.29 -5.38 -11.50
N GLY A 29 -12.04 -4.37 -11.07
CA GLY A 29 -12.92 -3.56 -11.89
C GLY A 29 -12.74 -2.09 -11.48
N ILE A 30 -11.86 -1.38 -12.20
CA ILE A 30 -11.56 0.05 -11.98
C ILE A 30 -12.35 0.91 -12.96
N GLY A 31 -12.75 2.11 -12.51
CA GLY A 31 -13.54 3.03 -13.30
C GLY A 31 -13.22 4.49 -12.97
N ASN A 32 -13.20 5.33 -14.01
CA ASN A 32 -13.00 6.76 -13.86
C ASN A 32 -14.33 7.48 -13.73
N ILE A 33 -14.36 8.53 -12.92
CA ILE A 33 -15.50 9.45 -12.83
C ILE A 33 -15.11 10.74 -13.53
N CYS A 34 -15.87 11.10 -14.57
CA CYS A 34 -15.68 12.33 -15.32
C CYS A 34 -16.89 13.25 -15.11
N ALA A 35 -16.63 14.51 -14.83
CA ALA A 35 -17.65 15.56 -14.78
C ALA A 35 -17.18 16.76 -15.60
N ASP A 36 -18.10 17.36 -16.35
CA ASP A 36 -17.83 18.53 -17.18
C ASP A 36 -18.73 19.70 -16.74
N THR A 37 -18.22 20.91 -16.84
CA THR A 37 -18.99 22.12 -16.59
C THR A 37 -19.89 22.39 -17.80
N PRO A 38 -21.18 22.73 -17.62
CA PRO A 38 -22.10 22.90 -18.75
C PRO A 38 -21.84 24.13 -19.62
N SER A 39 -20.83 24.93 -19.31
CA SER A 39 -20.48 26.17 -19.99
C SER A 39 -18.98 26.25 -20.28
N GLY A 40 -18.61 27.06 -21.28
CA GLY A 40 -17.23 27.22 -21.71
C GLY A 40 -17.12 27.23 -23.24
N ASP A 41 -15.89 27.34 -23.71
CA ASP A 41 -15.56 27.17 -25.13
C ASP A 41 -15.22 25.69 -25.37
N ILE A 42 -16.05 24.98 -26.14
CA ILE A 42 -15.85 23.54 -26.43
C ILE A 42 -14.54 23.23 -27.15
N THR A 43 -13.86 24.25 -27.68
CA THR A 43 -12.54 24.12 -28.32
C THR A 43 -11.38 24.31 -27.35
N LYS A 44 -11.65 24.67 -26.08
CA LYS A 44 -10.66 24.92 -25.04
C LYS A 44 -11.06 24.24 -23.74
N THR A 45 -10.39 23.13 -23.44
CA THR A 45 -10.67 22.34 -22.23
C THR A 45 -9.58 22.51 -21.19
N ILE A 46 -9.97 22.74 -19.94
CA ILE A 46 -9.09 22.62 -18.78
C ILE A 46 -9.53 21.37 -18.03
N VAL A 47 -8.59 20.46 -17.75
CA VAL A 47 -8.85 19.23 -17.00
C VAL A 47 -8.18 19.34 -15.63
N VAL A 48 -8.94 19.04 -14.59
CA VAL A 48 -8.44 18.91 -13.22
C VAL A 48 -8.94 17.56 -12.71
N GLY A 49 -8.11 16.86 -11.93
CA GLY A 49 -8.46 15.53 -11.44
C GLY A 49 -7.76 15.17 -10.15
N ALA A 50 -8.26 14.09 -9.54
CA ALA A 50 -7.69 13.33 -8.45
C ALA A 50 -8.02 11.84 -8.70
N HIS A 51 -7.26 10.97 -8.06
CA HIS A 51 -7.53 9.55 -7.91
C HIS A 51 -8.46 9.34 -6.71
N SER A 52 -9.20 8.24 -6.75
CA SER A 52 -10.17 7.88 -5.71
C SER A 52 -9.83 6.55 -5.05
N ASP A 53 -8.79 5.88 -5.52
CA ASP A 53 -8.25 4.71 -4.89
C ASP A 53 -7.37 5.10 -3.69
N GLY A 54 -6.85 4.11 -2.99
CA GLY A 54 -6.07 4.34 -1.79
C GLY A 54 -5.62 3.02 -1.21
N VAL A 55 -4.84 3.08 -0.12
CA VAL A 55 -4.34 1.86 0.51
C VAL A 55 -5.31 1.35 1.57
N PRO A 56 -5.49 0.02 1.72
CA PRO A 56 -6.35 -0.55 2.76
C PRO A 56 -5.95 -0.19 4.19
N ALA A 57 -4.70 0.21 4.39
CA ALA A 57 -4.12 0.48 5.71
C ALA A 57 -4.56 1.83 6.34
N GLY A 58 -5.26 2.69 5.60
CA GLY A 58 -5.62 4.04 6.07
C GLY A 58 -6.88 4.59 5.43
N SER A 59 -7.40 5.67 5.99
CA SER A 59 -8.66 6.29 5.57
C SER A 59 -8.55 7.21 4.34
N GLY A 60 -7.34 7.42 3.79
CA GLY A 60 -7.14 8.25 2.59
C GLY A 60 -7.57 9.72 2.75
N ILE A 61 -7.44 10.31 3.95
CA ILE A 61 -7.98 11.67 4.20
C ILE A 61 -7.18 12.77 3.46
N ASN A 62 -5.87 12.59 3.29
CA ASN A 62 -5.02 13.50 2.51
C ASN A 62 -4.29 12.77 1.36
N ASP A 63 -4.75 11.57 1.05
CA ASP A 63 -4.35 10.72 -0.07
C ASP A 63 -5.66 10.23 -0.73
N ASN A 64 -6.11 10.78 -1.86
CA ASN A 64 -5.20 11.24 -2.90
C ASN A 64 -4.34 12.46 -2.61
#